data_AF-A0A1I0BH24-F1
#
_entry.id   AF-A0A1I0BH24-F1
#
_cell.length_a   1.000
_cell.length_b   1.000
_cell.length_c   1.000
_cell.angle_alpha   90.00
_cell.angle_beta   90.00
_cell.angle_gamma   90.00
#
_symmetry.space_group_name_H-M   'P 1'
#
loop_
_entity.id
_entity.type
_entity.pdbx_description
1 polymer ?
#
loop_
_entity_poly.entity_id
_entity_poly.type
_entity_poly.pdbx_seq_one_letter_code
_entity_poly.pdbx_strand_id
1 'polypeptide(L)'
;MVTGYFLLGQNVRKRAPLATYTFIVYGISSITLIVYNLILQQPFFGYDLDHWLVFLALAIIPTFLGHSLFNWAIRWVSTSTITMGMLFEPVGASILAYFILGEYVTWFQVLGGSIVIFGMILFILSTSRVPASTMEE
;
A
#
# COMPACT_ATOMS: atom_id res chain seq x y z
N MET A 1 1.91 9.51 -6.79
CA MET A 1 0.64 9.38 -6.04
C MET A 1 0.87 9.41 -4.53
N VAL A 2 1.70 8.53 -3.97
CA VAL A 2 2.01 8.48 -2.52
C VAL A 2 2.53 9.82 -1.97
N THR A 3 3.43 10.50 -2.68
CA THR A 3 4.01 11.79 -2.22
C THR A 3 2.97 12.91 -2.10
N GLY A 4 2.02 13.01 -3.04
CA GLY A 4 0.94 14.00 -2.98
C GLY A 4 -0.05 13.72 -1.85
N TYR A 5 -0.37 12.44 -1.62
CA TYR A 5 -1.19 12.01 -0.49
C TYR A 5 -0.51 12.31 0.86
N PHE A 6 0.81 12.05 0.97
CA PHE A 6 1.57 12.37 2.17
C PHE A 6 1.65 13.88 2.42
N LEU A 7 1.91 14.70 1.40
CA LEU A 7 1.99 16.16 1.53
C LEU A 7 0.65 16.79 1.93
N LEU A 8 -0.46 16.35 1.35
CA LEU A 8 -1.80 16.84 1.68
C LEU A 8 -2.29 16.28 3.03
N GLY A 9 -2.03 15.01 3.30
CA GLY A 9 -2.45 14.31 4.51
C GLY A 9 -1.70 14.76 5.76
N GLN A 10 -0.44 15.21 5.66
CA GLN A 10 0.37 15.65 6.80
C GLN A 10 -0.25 16.83 7.57
N ASN A 11 -0.96 17.73 6.90
CA ASN A 11 -1.60 18.88 7.54
C ASN A 11 -2.90 18.51 8.26
N VAL A 12 -3.66 17.54 7.73
CA VAL A 12 -4.91 17.05 8.31
C VAL A 12 -4.65 16.07 9.46
N ARG A 13 -3.63 15.21 9.32
CA ARG A 13 -3.26 14.16 10.28
C ARG A 13 -2.72 14.68 11.61
N LYS A 14 -2.23 15.93 11.66
CA LYS A 14 -1.73 16.57 12.91
C LYS A 14 -2.85 16.94 13.91
N ARG A 15 -4.13 16.93 13.49
CA ARG A 15 -5.24 17.49 14.29
C ARG A 15 -6.38 16.50 14.58
N ALA A 16 -6.31 15.26 14.11
CA ALA A 16 -7.38 14.29 14.24
C ALA A 16 -6.88 12.91 14.72
N PRO A 17 -7.65 12.19 15.55
CA PRO A 17 -7.40 10.79 15.87
C PRO A 17 -7.40 9.92 14.59
N LEU A 18 -6.49 8.95 14.52
CA LEU A 18 -6.32 8.08 13.35
C LEU A 18 -7.64 7.41 12.94
N ALA A 19 -8.42 6.94 13.92
CA ALA A 19 -9.72 6.28 13.70
C ALA A 19 -10.73 7.17 12.98
N THR A 20 -10.82 8.46 13.34
CA THR A 20 -11.74 9.42 12.71
C THR A 20 -11.36 9.69 11.27
N TYR A 21 -10.06 9.81 10.99
CA TYR A 21 -9.55 10.00 9.64
C TYR A 21 -9.87 8.80 8.75
N THR A 22 -9.57 7.58 9.22
CA THR A 22 -9.81 6.35 8.46
C THR A 22 -11.30 6.14 8.20
N PHE A 23 -12.16 6.43 9.18
CA PHE A 23 -13.62 6.33 9.04
C PHE A 23 -14.16 7.28 7.96
N ILE A 24 -13.73 8.54 7.94
CA ILE A 24 -14.15 9.52 6.93
C ILE A 24 -13.68 9.09 5.53
N VAL A 25 -12.42 8.69 5.40
CA VAL A 25 -11.86 8.27 4.11
C VAL A 25 -12.61 7.04 3.57
N TYR A 26 -12.81 6.01 4.39
CA TYR A 26 -13.56 4.82 3.98
C TYR A 26 -15.03 5.11 3.70
N GLY A 27 -15.64 6.03 4.44
CA GLY A 27 -17.00 6.50 4.17
C GLY A 27 -17.12 7.17 2.81
N ILE A 28 -16.21 8.10 2.49
CA ILE A 28 -16.16 8.78 1.19
C ILE A 28 -15.93 7.76 0.07
N SER A 29 -14.96 6.85 0.22
CA SER A 29 -14.69 5.80 -0.77
C SER A 29 -15.91 4.91 -1.02
N SER A 30 -16.63 4.52 0.04
CA SER A 30 -17.87 3.73 -0.07
C SER A 30 -18.95 4.48 -0.86
N ILE A 31 -19.20 5.75 -0.52
CA ILE A 31 -20.17 6.58 -1.24
C ILE A 31 -19.79 6.72 -2.72
N THR A 32 -18.50 6.97 -3.02
CA THR A 32 -18.02 7.04 -4.40
C THR A 32 -18.25 5.75 -5.17
N LEU A 33 -17.97 4.60 -4.56
CA LEU A 33 -18.20 3.28 -5.18
C LEU A 33 -19.69 2.98 -5.38
N ILE A 34 -20.56 3.41 -4.46
CA ILE A 34 -22.01 3.27 -4.60
C ILE A 34 -22.51 4.11 -5.79
N VAL A 35 -22.12 5.38 -5.87
CA VAL A 35 -22.50 6.28 -6.97
C VAL A 35 -21.99 5.72 -8.31
N TYR A 36 -20.76 5.21 -8.33
CA TYR A 36 -20.17 4.59 -9.52
C TYR A 36 -20.97 3.36 -10.00
N ASN A 37 -21.33 2.45 -9.09
CA ASN A 37 -22.14 1.27 -9.44
C ASN A 37 -23.55 1.65 -9.90
N LEU A 38 -24.16 2.69 -9.31
CA LEU A 38 -25.44 3.24 -9.74
C LEU A 38 -25.38 3.79 -11.18
N ILE A 39 -24.33 4.53 -11.52
CA ILE A 39 -24.14 5.09 -12.88
C ILE A 39 -23.97 3.97 -13.91
N LEU A 40 -23.23 2.91 -13.57
CA LEU A 40 -22.98 1.77 -14.46
C LEU A 40 -24.07 0.68 -14.41
N GLN A 41 -25.12 0.89 -13.60
CA GLN A 41 -26.20 -0.08 -13.37
C GLN A 41 -25.72 -1.48 -13.01
N GLN A 42 -24.61 -1.56 -12.27
CA GLN A 42 -24.06 -2.84 -11.81
C GLN A 42 -24.89 -3.39 -10.65
N PRO A 43 -25.13 -4.71 -10.59
CA PRO A 43 -25.86 -5.31 -9.49
C PRO A 43 -25.06 -5.19 -8.19
N PHE A 44 -25.73 -4.73 -7.13
CA PHE A 44 -25.16 -4.67 -5.77
C PHE A 44 -25.16 -6.04 -5.08
N PHE A 45 -26.09 -6.90 -5.48
CA PHE A 45 -26.33 -8.22 -4.89
C PHE A 45 -26.55 -9.23 -6.02
N GLY A 46 -26.31 -10.51 -5.75
CA GLY A 46 -26.43 -11.59 -6.75
C GLY A 46 -25.10 -12.18 -7.22
N TYR A 47 -23.98 -11.79 -6.61
CA TYR A 47 -22.70 -12.48 -6.78
C TYR A 47 -22.70 -13.81 -6.00
N ASP A 48 -22.03 -14.81 -6.54
CA ASP A 48 -21.80 -16.10 -5.87
C ASP A 48 -21.03 -15.93 -4.56
N LEU A 49 -21.19 -16.92 -3.67
CA LEU A 49 -20.58 -16.92 -2.33
C LEU A 49 -19.05 -16.74 -2.38
N ASP A 50 -18.41 -17.29 -3.41
CA ASP A 50 -16.95 -17.18 -3.61
C ASP A 50 -16.50 -15.73 -3.82
N HIS A 51 -17.28 -14.91 -4.52
CA HIS A 51 -16.96 -13.50 -4.73
C HIS A 51 -17.08 -12.71 -3.42
N TRP A 52 -18.08 -13.03 -2.59
CA TRP A 52 -18.22 -12.43 -1.27
C TRP A 52 -17.04 -12.77 -0.35
N LEU A 53 -16.54 -14.00 -0.41
CA LEU A 53 -15.34 -14.40 0.32
C LEU A 53 -14.10 -13.61 -0.14
N VAL A 54 -13.94 -13.40 -1.45
CA VAL A 54 -12.85 -12.57 -1.99
C VAL A 54 -12.98 -11.11 -1.55
N PHE A 55 -14.18 -10.51 -1.61
CA PHE A 55 -14.40 -9.14 -1.13
C PHE A 55 -14.08 -9.00 0.37
N LEU A 56 -14.48 -9.98 1.18
CA LEU A 56 -14.18 -10.00 2.60
C LEU A 56 -12.66 -10.15 2.85
N ALA A 57 -11.99 -11.04 2.11
CA ALA A 57 -10.55 -11.22 2.19
C ALA A 57 -9.79 -9.94 1.83
N LEU A 58 -10.22 -9.22 0.78
CA LEU A 58 -9.63 -7.92 0.40
C LEU A 58 -9.87 -6.84 1.47
N ALA A 59 -11.07 -6.77 2.04
CA ALA A 59 -11.36 -5.79 3.09
C ALA A 59 -10.52 -6.02 4.36
N ILE A 60 -10.28 -7.28 4.73
CA ILE A 60 -9.58 -7.62 5.97
C ILE A 60 -8.07 -7.62 5.77
N ILE A 61 -7.55 -8.29 4.73
CA ILE A 61 -6.11 -8.58 4.59
C ILE A 61 -5.34 -7.34 4.10
N PRO A 62 -5.42 -6.91 2.83
CA PRO A 62 -4.64 -5.76 2.38
C PRO A 62 -5.15 -4.45 2.96
N THR A 63 -6.48 -4.29 3.13
CA THR A 63 -7.03 -3.01 3.60
C THR A 63 -6.87 -2.85 5.10
N PHE A 64 -7.58 -3.64 5.92
CA PHE A 64 -7.56 -3.40 7.37
C PHE A 64 -6.21 -3.77 8.01
N LEU A 65 -5.71 -4.99 7.80
CA LEU A 65 -4.44 -5.44 8.37
C LEU A 65 -3.26 -4.70 7.76
N GLY A 66 -3.21 -4.60 6.43
CA GLY A 66 -2.14 -3.88 5.72
C GLY A 66 -2.02 -2.43 6.18
N HIS A 67 -3.10 -1.64 6.15
CA HIS A 67 -3.04 -0.25 6.61
C HIS A 67 -2.71 -0.12 8.09
N SER A 68 -3.21 -1.00 8.95
CA SER A 68 -2.91 -0.97 10.38
C SER A 68 -1.44 -1.28 10.65
N LEU A 69 -0.89 -2.29 9.97
CA LEU A 69 0.51 -2.67 10.07
C LEU A 69 1.44 -1.56 9.56
N PHE A 70 1.12 -0.96 8.41
CA PHE A 70 1.87 0.19 7.89
C PHE A 70 1.84 1.37 8.84
N ASN A 71 0.66 1.72 9.38
CA ASN A 71 0.54 2.81 10.35
C ASN A 71 1.29 2.52 11.65
N TRP A 72 1.32 1.27 12.09
CA TRP A 72 2.13 0.86 13.24
C TRP A 72 3.63 0.98 12.94
N ALA A 73 4.09 0.49 11.79
CA ALA A 73 5.50 0.53 11.38
C ALA A 73 6.06 1.97 11.28
N ILE A 74 5.24 2.94 10.84
CA ILE A 74 5.61 4.37 10.80
C ILE A 74 6.00 4.94 12.17
N ARG A 75 5.55 4.33 13.27
CA ARG A 75 5.94 4.75 14.61
C ARG A 75 7.35 4.29 15.00
N TRP A 76 7.89 3.27 14.34
CA TRP A 76 9.14 2.61 14.71
C TRP A 76 10.26 2.77 13.67
N VAL A 77 9.91 3.11 12.42
CA VAL A 77 10.86 3.17 11.31
C VAL A 77 10.70 4.49 10.55
N SER A 78 11.80 5.03 10.02
CA SER A 78 11.77 6.30 9.27
C SER A 78 10.87 6.22 8.03
N THR A 79 10.26 7.35 7.65
CA THR A 79 9.42 7.46 6.45
C THR A 79 10.14 7.01 5.17
N SER A 80 11.44 7.31 5.08
CA SER A 80 12.29 6.89 3.95
C SER A 80 12.42 5.37 3.88
N THR A 81 12.68 4.71 5.01
CA THR A 81 12.79 3.24 5.07
C THR A 81 11.47 2.56 4.70
N ILE A 82 10.33 3.08 5.17
CA ILE A 82 9.01 2.53 4.86
C ILE A 82 8.66 2.71 3.39
N THR A 83 9.04 3.84 2.80
CA THR A 83 8.82 4.10 1.37
C THR A 83 9.63 3.14 0.51
N MET A 84 10.87 2.84 0.90
CA MET A 84 11.66 1.80 0.22
C MET A 84 11.08 0.40 0.43
N GLY A 85 10.55 0.11 1.62
CA GLY A 85 9.83 -1.15 1.89
C GLY A 85 8.61 -1.34 0.98
N MET A 86 7.87 -0.28 0.66
CA MET A 86 6.73 -0.34 -0.27
C MET A 86 7.14 -0.75 -1.69
N LEU A 87 8.39 -0.52 -2.12
CA LEU A 87 8.86 -0.96 -3.43
C LEU A 87 8.95 -2.50 -3.55
N PHE A 88 8.93 -3.23 -2.42
CA PHE A 88 8.81 -4.69 -2.45
C PHE A 88 7.42 -5.17 -2.82
N GLU A 89 6.37 -4.37 -2.63
CA GLU A 89 4.99 -4.77 -2.91
C GLU A 89 4.79 -5.31 -4.34
N PRO A 90 5.20 -4.63 -5.43
CA PRO A 90 5.04 -5.16 -6.79
C PRO A 90 5.85 -6.43 -7.04
N VAL A 91 7.02 -6.57 -6.42
CA VAL A 91 7.86 -7.77 -6.53
C VAL A 91 7.19 -8.95 -5.82
N GLY A 92 6.76 -8.74 -4.57
CA GLY A 92 6.04 -9.74 -3.79
C GLY A 92 4.71 -10.13 -4.43
N ALA A 93 3.97 -9.16 -4.96
CA ALA A 93 2.73 -9.40 -5.70
C ALA A 93 2.96 -10.25 -6.95
N SER A 94 4.04 -10.01 -7.71
CA SER A 94 4.38 -10.82 -8.89
C SER A 94 4.72 -12.27 -8.52
N ILE A 95 5.45 -12.46 -7.40
CA ILE A 95 5.77 -13.80 -6.89
C ILE A 95 4.50 -14.51 -6.39
N LEU A 96 3.65 -13.81 -5.64
CA LEU A 96 2.38 -14.34 -5.15
C LEU A 96 1.43 -14.68 -6.32
N ALA A 97 1.39 -13.86 -7.37
CA ALA A 97 0.58 -14.14 -8.56
C ALA A 97 1.02 -15.43 -9.25
N TYR A 98 2.33 -15.68 -9.34
CA TYR A 98 2.85 -16.94 -9.87
C TYR A 98 2.38 -18.16 -9.05
N PHE A 99 2.46 -18.08 -7.71
CA PHE A 99 2.12 -19.21 -6.85
C PHE A 99 0.61 -19.41 -6.64
N ILE A 100 -0.16 -18.34 -6.53
CA ILE A 100 -1.58 -18.38 -6.16
C ILE A 100 -2.47 -18.42 -7.40
N LEU A 101 -2.17 -17.61 -8.42
CA LEU A 101 -2.99 -17.47 -9.62
C LEU A 101 -2.48 -18.33 -10.78
N GLY A 102 -1.27 -18.90 -10.67
CA GLY A 102 -0.65 -19.69 -11.74
C GLY A 102 -0.25 -18.83 -12.95
N GLU A 103 -0.17 -17.51 -12.78
CA GLU A 103 0.20 -16.60 -13.86
C GLU A 103 1.70 -16.67 -14.15
N TYR A 104 2.07 -16.76 -15.42
CA TYR A 104 3.48 -16.78 -15.82
C TYR A 104 4.09 -15.39 -15.67
N VAL A 105 5.19 -15.32 -14.90
CA VAL A 105 5.97 -14.09 -14.78
C VAL A 105 6.68 -13.84 -16.10
N THR A 106 6.30 -12.76 -16.78
CA THR A 106 6.89 -12.33 -18.05
C THR A 106 8.34 -11.87 -17.85
N TRP A 107 9.15 -11.94 -18.91
CA TRP A 107 10.53 -11.45 -18.88
C TRP A 107 10.62 -9.97 -18.47
N PHE A 108 9.64 -9.15 -18.87
CA PHE A 108 9.56 -7.74 -18.49
C PHE A 108 9.32 -7.55 -16.98
N GLN A 109 8.48 -8.39 -16.35
CA GLN A 109 8.26 -8.35 -14.90
C GLN A 109 9.52 -8.78 -14.13
N VAL A 110 10.24 -9.79 -14.61
CA VAL A 110 11.52 -10.20 -14.01
C VAL A 110 12.55 -9.08 -14.10
N LEU A 111 12.69 -8.46 -15.28
CA LEU A 111 13.60 -7.34 -15.49
C LEU A 111 13.25 -6.14 -14.60
N GLY A 112 11.97 -5.76 -14.57
CA GLY A 112 11.47 -4.67 -13.72
C GLY A 112 11.70 -4.95 -12.24
N GLY A 113 11.37 -6.16 -11.77
CA GLY A 113 11.60 -6.58 -10.38
C GLY A 113 13.09 -6.55 -10.01
N SER A 114 13.96 -6.99 -10.91
CA SER A 114 15.41 -6.96 -10.71
C SER A 114 15.95 -5.53 -10.57
N ILE A 115 15.48 -4.60 -11.41
CA ILE A 115 15.84 -3.17 -11.34
C ILE A 115 15.39 -2.56 -10.01
N VAL A 116 14.16 -2.86 -9.57
CA VAL A 116 13.62 -2.36 -8.29
C VAL A 116 14.46 -2.87 -7.11
N ILE A 117 14.74 -4.17 -7.05
CA ILE A 117 15.58 -4.77 -6.01
C ILE A 117 16.98 -4.13 -6.02
N PHE A 118 17.58 -3.98 -7.19
CA PHE A 118 18.91 -3.40 -7.34
C PHE A 118 18.97 -1.94 -6.86
N GLY A 119 18.04 -1.09 -7.31
CA GLY A 119 17.98 0.31 -6.89
C GLY A 119 17.76 0.47 -5.38
N MET A 120 16.97 -0.42 -4.79
CA MET A 120 16.75 -0.44 -3.34
C MET A 120 17.99 -0.90 -2.56
N ILE A 121 18.71 -1.93 -3.02
CA ILE A 121 19.99 -2.34 -2.43
C ILE A 121 20.97 -1.16 -2.44
N LEU A 122 21.10 -0.47 -3.57
CA LEU A 122 21.95 0.72 -3.68
C LEU A 122 21.56 1.83 -2.70
N PHE A 123 20.25 2.08 -2.55
CA PHE A 123 19.76 3.07 -1.61
C PHE A 123 20.06 2.69 -0.16
N ILE A 124 19.81 1.44 0.24
CA ILE A 124 20.10 0.97 1.60
C ILE A 124 21.59 1.11 1.90
N LEU A 125 22.46 0.73 0.94
CA LEU A 125 23.92 0.86 1.06
C LEU A 125 24.38 2.33 1.11
N SER A 126 23.68 3.24 0.44
CA SER A 126 23.96 4.68 0.48
C SER A 126 23.57 5.30 1.83
N THR A 127 22.37 5.01 2.32
CA THR A 127 21.85 5.55 3.58
C THR A 127 22.62 5.02 4.80
N SER A 128 23.12 3.79 4.76
CA SER A 128 23.92 3.21 5.86
C SER A 128 25.36 3.75 5.94
N ARG A 129 25.79 4.57 4.99
CA ARG A 129 27.11 5.23 5.00
C ARG A 129 27.12 6.65 5.56
N VAL A 130 25.97 7.22 5.94
CA VAL A 130 25.95 8.52 6.64
C VAL A 130 26.26 8.26 8.12
N PRO A 131 27.47 8.60 8.61
CA PRO A 131 27.82 8.41 10.01
C PRO A 131 27.03 9.40 10.86
N ALA A 132 26.59 8.97 12.04
CA ALA A 132 25.83 9.77 13.02
C ALA A 132 26.64 10.94 13.64
N SER A 133 27.79 11.33 13.09
CA SER A 133 28.73 12.28 13.68
C SER A 133 28.53 13.75 13.25
N THR A 134 27.42 14.09 12.59
CA THR A 134 27.14 15.48 12.13
C THR A 134 25.85 16.06 12.73
N MET A 135 25.29 15.46 13.79
CA MET A 135 24.13 16.02 14.52
C MET A 135 24.50 16.74 15.82
N GLU A 136 25.79 16.99 16.05
CA GLU A 136 26.31 17.81 17.15
C GLU A 136 27.15 18.98 16.60
N GLU A 137 26.53 19.92 15.88
CA GLU A 137 27.03 21.32 15.78
C GLU A 137 25.84 22.28 15.72
#